data_AF-A0A547P8N0-F1
#
_entry.id   AF-A0A547P8N0-F1
#
_cell.length_a   1.000
_cell.length_b   1.000
_cell.length_c   1.000
_cell.angle_alpha   90.00
_cell.angle_beta   90.00
_cell.angle_gamma   90.00
#
_symmetry.space_group_name_H-M   'P 1'
#
loop_
_entity.id
_entity.type
_entity.pdbx_description
1 polymer ?
#
loop_
_entity_poly.entity_id
_entity_poly.type
_entity_poly.pdbx_seq_one_letter_code
_entity_poly.pdbx_strand_id
1 'polypeptide(L)' 'MSKTERNQLILNKIKEATELGLQSKDAARRILISEGIYTPKGNLKKEFGGRGATKRSAKRAA' A
#
# COMPACT_ATOMS: atom_id res chain seq x y z
N MET A 1 -6.81 -19.19 21.96
CA MET A 1 -6.82 -19.23 20.48
C MET A 1 -5.77 -20.22 19.99
N SER A 2 -6.19 -21.24 19.26
CA SER A 2 -5.29 -22.22 18.65
C SER A 2 -4.53 -21.64 17.45
N LYS A 3 -3.44 -22.28 17.05
CA LYS A 3 -2.69 -21.90 15.84
C LYS A 3 -3.58 -21.97 14.59
N THR A 4 -4.46 -22.96 14.53
CA THR A 4 -5.40 -23.16 13.42
C THR A 4 -6.42 -22.04 13.35
N GLU A 5 -7.05 -21.69 14.47
CA GLU A 5 -7.96 -20.53 14.54
C GLU A 5 -7.26 -19.23 14.10
N ARG A 6 -6.01 -19.03 14.55
CA ARG A 6 -5.22 -17.86 14.18
C ARG A 6 -4.97 -17.78 12.68
N ASN A 7 -4.56 -18.89 12.10
CA ASN A 7 -4.31 -18.97 10.68
C ASN A 7 -5.60 -18.71 9.88
N GLN A 8 -6.74 -19.24 10.36
CA GLN A 8 -8.03 -18.99 9.71
C GLN A 8 -8.42 -17.52 9.75
N LEU A 9 -8.23 -16.82 10.88
CA LEU A 9 -8.49 -15.39 10.96
C LEU A 9 -7.57 -14.58 10.03
N ILE A 10 -6.29 -14.95 9.94
CA ILE A 10 -5.34 -14.29 9.03
C ILE A 10 -5.78 -14.49 7.58
N LEU A 11 -6.13 -15.71 7.18
CA LEU A 11 -6.59 -16.01 5.83
C LEU A 11 -7.85 -15.22 5.46
N ASN A 12 -8.82 -15.15 6.37
CA ASN A 12 -10.04 -14.39 6.15
C ASN A 12 -9.73 -12.90 5.94
N LYS A 13 -8.86 -12.30 6.77
CA LYS A 13 -8.45 -10.89 6.61
C LYS A 13 -7.70 -10.64 5.30
N ILE A 14 -6.83 -11.55 4.88
CA ILE A 14 -6.13 -11.45 3.59
C ILE A 14 -7.13 -11.48 2.45
N LYS A 15 -8.10 -12.41 2.51
CA LYS A 15 -9.15 -12.53 1.50
C LYS A 15 -9.99 -11.26 1.39
N GLU A 16 -10.47 -10.73 2.51
CA GLU A 16 -11.26 -9.49 2.56
C GLU A 16 -10.49 -8.29 1.96
N ALA A 17 -9.22 -8.10 2.37
CA ALA A 17 -8.38 -7.04 1.83
C ALA A 17 -8.14 -7.20 0.31
N THR A 18 -7.95 -8.44 -0.14
CA THR A 18 -7.74 -8.75 -1.56
C THR A 18 -8.98 -8.45 -2.39
N GLU A 19 -10.15 -8.89 -1.92
CA GLU A 19 -11.43 -8.64 -2.60
C GLU A 19 -11.70 -7.13 -2.74
N LEU A 20 -11.48 -6.35 -1.67
CA LEU A 20 -11.60 -4.89 -1.71
C LEU A 20 -10.61 -4.26 -2.70
N GLY A 21 -9.35 -4.71 -2.70
CA GLY A 21 -8.32 -4.19 -3.60
C GLY A 21 -8.58 -4.50 -5.07
N LEU A 22 -9.20 -5.63 -5.38
CA LEU A 22 -9.50 -6.04 -6.75
C LEU A 22 -10.68 -5.28 -7.38
N GLN A 23 -11.51 -4.60 -6.59
CA GLN A 23 -12.66 -3.85 -7.12
C GLN A 23 -12.26 -2.73 -8.09
N SER A 24 -11.13 -2.05 -7.82
CA SER A 24 -10.63 -0.98 -8.69
C SER A 24 -9.19 -0.59 -8.36
N LYS A 25 -8.54 0.10 -9.31
CA LYS A 25 -7.21 0.70 -9.09
C LYS A 25 -7.20 1.70 -7.93
N ASP A 26 -8.30 2.43 -7.73
CA ASP A 26 -8.42 3.41 -6.63
C ASP A 26 -8.58 2.73 -5.28
N ALA A 27 -9.34 1.63 -5.21
CA ALA A 27 -9.46 0.83 -4.00
C ALA A 27 -8.10 0.21 -3.60
N ALA A 28 -7.39 -0.40 -4.55
CA ALA A 28 -6.03 -0.88 -4.33
C ALA A 28 -5.09 0.23 -3.84
N ARG A 29 -5.16 1.42 -4.45
CA ARG A 29 -4.33 2.57 -4.03
C ARG A 29 -4.64 3.00 -2.59
N ARG A 30 -5.91 3.05 -2.18
CA ARG A 30 -6.30 3.42 -0.81
C ARG A 30 -5.77 2.42 0.21
N ILE A 31 -5.85 1.12 -0.09
CA ILE A 31 -5.30 0.06 0.77
C ILE A 31 -3.79 0.27 0.95
N LEU A 32 -3.04 0.41 -0.15
CA LEU A 32 -1.58 0.59 -0.09
C LEU A 32 -1.15 1.89 0.59
N ILE A 33 -1.97 2.95 0.55
CA ILE A 33 -1.74 4.18 1.33
C ILE A 33 -2.04 3.93 2.81
N SER A 34 -3.13 3.23 3.14
CA SER A 34 -3.52 2.93 4.52
C SER A 34 -2.52 2.02 5.25
N GLU A 35 -1.90 1.08 4.51
CA GLU A 35 -0.82 0.24 4.98
C GLU A 35 0.51 1.01 5.12
N GLY A 36 0.54 2.27 4.69
CA GLY A 36 1.71 3.12 4.78
C GLY A 36 2.78 2.81 3.74
N ILE A 37 2.47 2.07 2.66
CA ILE A 37 3.43 1.83 1.57
C ILE A 37 3.56 3.09 0.71
N TYR A 38 2.45 3.74 0.43
CA TYR A 38 2.39 5.01 -0.31
C TYR A 38 2.02 6.17 0.61
N THR A 39 2.49 7.36 0.24
CA THR A 39 2.05 8.63 0.82
C THR A 39 0.61 8.96 0.37
N PRO A 40 -0.11 9.84 1.08
CA PRO A 40 -1.44 10.31 0.64
C PRO A 40 -1.43 10.94 -0.77
N LYS A 41 -0.27 11.43 -1.23
CA LYS A 41 -0.06 11.97 -2.57
C LYS A 41 0.22 10.90 -3.64
N GLY A 42 0.22 9.62 -3.27
CA GLY A 42 0.46 8.50 -4.18
C GLY A 42 1.93 8.22 -4.50
N ASN A 43 2.88 8.82 -3.79
CA ASN A 43 4.31 8.50 -3.94
C ASN A 43 4.70 7.35 -3.01
N LEU A 44 5.53 6.41 -3.48
CA LEU A 44 6.09 5.34 -2.67
C LEU A 44 6.93 5.94 -1.51
N LYS A 45 6.77 5.44 -0.29
CA LYS A 45 7.57 5.90 0.85
C LYS A 45 9.02 5.40 0.75
N LYS A 46 9.95 6.12 1.39
CA LYS A 46 11.40 5.83 1.39
C LYS A 46 11.72 4.42 1.87
N GLU A 47 11.01 4.00 2.93
CA GLU A 47 11.15 2.70 3.59
C GLU A 47 10.90 1.53 2.62
N PHE A 48 10.11 1.77 1.57
CA PHE A 48 9.77 0.80 0.53
C PHE A 48 10.49 1.09 -0.80
N GLY A 49 11.61 1.83 -0.77
CA GLY A 49 12.41 2.15 -1.97
C GLY A 49 11.91 3.36 -2.77
N GLY A 50 10.93 4.10 -2.23
CA GLY A 50 10.48 5.34 -2.84
C GLY A 50 11.56 6.42 -2.83
N ARG A 51 11.64 7.19 -3.92
CA ARG A 51 12.47 8.41 -4.00
C ARG A 51 11.85 9.48 -3.10
N GLY A 52 11.98 9.36 -1.79
CA GLY A 52 11.30 10.31 -0.92
C GLY A 52 11.89 11.69 -1.11
N ALA A 53 11.06 12.63 -1.59
CA ALA A 53 11.35 14.05 -1.75
C ALA A 53 12.81 14.39 -2.10
N THR A 54 13.49 13.59 -2.92
CA THR A 54 14.74 14.04 -3.52
C THR A 54 14.32 14.97 -4.64
N LYS A 55 14.54 16.28 -4.41
CA LYS A 55 14.35 17.38 -5.37
C LYS A 55 14.88 16.97 -6.74
N ARG A 56 14.03 16.37 -7.57
CA ARG A 56 14.32 16.06 -8.98
C ARG A 56 13.12 16.44 -9.84
N SER A 57 12.44 17.51 -9.46
CA SER A 57 11.68 18.38 -10.36
C SER A 57 12.52 19.54 -10.91
N ALA A 58 13.79 19.67 -10.54
CA ALA A 58 14.68 20.76 -10.99
C ALA A 58 15.44 20.47 -12.31
N LYS A 59 15.07 19.44 -13.08
CA LYS A 59 15.68 19.17 -14.41
C LYS A 59 14.64 19.08 -15.52
N ARG A 60 13.68 20.00 -15.51
CA ARG A 60 12.86 20.42 -16.65
C ARG A 60 12.65 21.95 -16.58
N ALA A 61 13.76 22.68 -16.45
CA ALA A 61 13.83 24.14 -16.56
C ALA A 61 15.30 24.56 -16.71
N ALA A 62 15.95 24.09 -17.78
CA ALA A 62 17.20 24.60 -18.33
C ALA A 62 17.32 24.08 -19.76
#